data_AF-K8E1J5-F1
#
_entry.id   AF-K8E1J5-F1
#
_cell.length_a   1.000
_cell.length_b   1.000
_cell.length_c   1.000
_cell.angle_alpha   90.00
_cell.angle_beta   90.00
_cell.angle_gamma   90.00
#
_symmetry.space_group_name_H-M   'P 1'
#
loop_
_entity.id
_entity.type
_entity.pdbx_description
1 polymer ?
#
loop_
_entity_poly.entity_id
_entity_poly.type
_entity_poly.pdbx_seq_one_letter_code
_entity_poly.pdbx_strand_id
1 'polypeptide(L)' 'MIEEYWQDSFIYYVTFTSDYSKTKYTRALIFKAEKSVDEIKNIVLTKFKNVLEVNRIEEFEDGLLLKKEFLTS' A
#
# COMPACT_ATOMS: atom_id res chain seq x y z
N MET A 1 26.91 0.20 7.27
CA MET A 1 26.32 -1.13 7.57
C MET A 1 25.21 -1.44 6.57
N ILE A 2 24.86 -2.71 6.28
CA ILE A 2 23.86 -3.02 5.22
C ILE A 2 22.48 -2.39 5.53
N GLU A 3 22.17 -2.23 6.81
CA GLU A 3 21.00 -1.59 7.39
C GLU A 3 20.87 -0.10 7.00
N GLU A 4 21.97 0.56 6.64
CA GLU A 4 21.93 1.95 6.17
C GLU A 4 21.29 2.07 4.78
N TYR A 5 21.21 0.98 4.01
CA TYR A 5 20.68 0.96 2.65
C TYR A 5 19.20 0.60 2.59
N TRP A 6 18.65 0.03 3.67
CA TRP A 6 17.27 -0.46 3.74
C TRP A 6 16.43 0.39 4.70
N GLN A 7 15.13 0.49 4.43
CA GLN A 7 14.14 1.09 5.34
C GLN A 7 13.00 0.10 5.55
N ASP A 8 12.45 0.05 6.76
CA ASP A 8 11.30 -0.80 7.06
C ASP A 8 10.08 -0.42 6.21
N SER A 9 9.26 -1.42 5.93
CA SER A 9 8.05 -1.27 5.16
C SER A 9 7.00 -2.30 5.54
N PHE A 10 5.74 -1.94 5.32
CA PHE A 10 4.57 -2.71 5.71
C PHE A 10 3.73 -2.96 4.46
N ILE A 11 3.35 -4.21 4.20
CA ILE A 11 2.63 -4.62 3.00
C ILE A 11 1.20 -4.98 3.36
N TYR A 12 0.24 -4.37 2.67
CA TYR A 12 -1.18 -4.64 2.84
C TYR A 12 -1.82 -5.05 1.52
N TYR A 13 -2.62 -6.12 1.54
CA TYR A 13 -3.52 -6.44 0.44
C TYR A 13 -4.84 -5.70 0.62
N VAL A 14 -5.13 -4.80 -0.31
CA VAL A 14 -6.37 -4.04 -0.33
C VAL A 14 -7.25 -4.53 -1.47
N THR A 15 -8.47 -4.94 -1.12
CA THR A 15 -9.52 -5.26 -2.07
C THR A 15 -10.53 -4.11 -2.14
N PHE A 16 -10.78 -3.60 -3.34
CA PHE A 16 -11.71 -2.48 -3.58
C PHE A 16 -12.49 -2.66 -4.87
N THR A 17 -13.68 -2.05 -4.95
CA THR A 17 -14.52 -2.02 -6.15
C THR A 17 -14.25 -0.74 -6.93
N SER A 18 -13.98 -0.86 -8.24
CA SER A 18 -13.85 0.32 -9.10
C SER A 18 -15.21 0.83 -9.59
N ASP A 19 -15.36 2.15 -9.66
CA ASP A 19 -16.56 2.80 -10.21
C ASP A 19 -16.75 2.57 -11.72
N TYR A 20 -15.66 2.43 -12.47
CA TYR A 20 -15.67 2.29 -13.92
C TYR A 20 -16.16 0.92 -14.38
N SER A 21 -15.62 -0.16 -13.81
CA SER A 21 -15.91 -1.54 -14.23
C SER A 21 -16.88 -2.26 -13.31
N LYS A 22 -17.17 -1.71 -12.11
CA LYS A 22 -17.83 -2.41 -11.00
C LYS A 22 -17.16 -3.73 -10.62
N THR A 23 -15.90 -3.92 -11.03
CA THR A 23 -15.10 -5.11 -10.74
C THR A 23 -14.31 -4.90 -9.46
N LYS A 24 -14.11 -5.99 -8.71
CA LYS A 24 -13.24 -6.02 -7.54
C LYS A 24 -11.78 -6.21 -7.97
N TYR A 25 -10.90 -5.40 -7.40
CA TYR A 25 -9.46 -5.50 -7.59
C TYR A 25 -8.80 -5.72 -6.24
N THR A 26 -7.82 -6.62 -6.19
CA THR A 26 -6.93 -6.79 -5.05
C THR A 26 -5.54 -6.31 -5.46
N ARG A 27 -4.93 -5.44 -4.65
CA ARG A 27 -3.60 -4.88 -4.89
C ARG A 27 -2.79 -4.84 -3.60
N ALA A 28 -1.49 -5.09 -3.72
CA ALA A 28 -0.55 -4.85 -2.65
C ALA A 28 -0.23 -3.36 -2.58
N LEU A 29 -0.33 -2.77 -1.38
CA LEU A 29 0.09 -1.42 -1.07
C LEU A 29 1.24 -1.50 -0.06
N ILE A 30 2.30 -0.76 -0.31
CA ILE A 30 3.51 -0.76 0.51
C ILE A 30 3.66 0.61 1.16
N PHE A 31 3.83 0.63 2.49
CA PHE A 31 4.01 1.85 3.27
C PHE A 31 5.33 1.80 4.04
N LYS A 32 5.94 2.96 4.27
CA LYS A 32 7.19 3.09 5.04
C LYS A 32 6.98 3.11 6.57
N ALA A 33 5.73 3.03 6.99
CA ALA A 33 5.33 3.05 8.38
C ALA A 33 4.02 2.27 8.47
N GLU A 34 3.81 1.60 9.59
CA GLU A 34 2.57 0.91 9.91
C GLU A 34 1.40 1.90 9.80
N LYS A 35 0.29 1.40 9.26
CA LYS A 35 -0.90 2.20 8.99
C LYS A 35 -2.11 1.45 9.54
N SER A 36 -2.96 2.17 10.26
CA SER A 36 -4.26 1.61 10.65
C SER A 36 -5.14 1.36 9.42
N VAL A 37 -6.10 0.43 9.58
CA VAL A 37 -7.08 0.11 8.54
C VAL A 37 -7.82 1.37 8.04
N ASP A 38 -8.18 2.28 8.95
CA ASP A 38 -8.87 3.53 8.60
C ASP A 38 -7.98 4.49 7.79
N GLU A 39 -6.70 4.60 8.13
CA GLU A 39 -5.75 5.38 7.34
C GLU A 39 -5.57 4.81 5.93
N ILE A 40 -5.43 3.49 5.80
CA ILE A 40 -5.28 2.82 4.50
C ILE A 40 -6.54 3.07 3.66
N LYS A 41 -7.72 2.90 4.27
CA LYS A 41 -9.00 3.15 3.60
C LYS A 41 -9.09 4.60 3.10
N ASN A 42 -8.75 5.57 3.94
CA ASN A 42 -8.74 6.98 3.56
C ASN A 42 -7.73 7.26 2.43
N ILE A 43 -6.53 6.67 2.48
CA ILE A 43 -5.53 6.81 1.40
C ILE A 43 -6.08 6.26 0.09
N VAL A 44 -6.72 5.09 0.13
CA VAL A 44 -7.25 4.44 -1.07
C VAL A 44 -8.37 5.29 -1.69
N LEU A 45 -9.31 5.76 -0.88
CA LEU A 45 -10.44 6.58 -1.35
C LEU A 45 -10.00 7.98 -1.84
N THR A 46 -8.92 8.54 -1.28
CA THR A 46 -8.45 9.89 -1.66
C THR A 46 -7.48 9.88 -2.83
N LYS A 47 -6.60 8.88 -2.94
CA LYS A 47 -5.59 8.81 -4.01
C LYS A 47 -6.10 8.16 -5.28
N PHE A 48 -6.96 7.15 -5.18
CA PHE A 48 -7.48 6.46 -6.35
C PHE A 48 -8.86 7.03 -6.70
N LYS A 49 -8.90 7.87 -7.75
CA LYS A 49 -10.12 8.61 -8.18
C LYS A 49 -11.32 7.73 -8.54
N ASN A 50 -11.07 6.44 -8.81
CA ASN A 50 -12.02 5.52 -9.42
C ASN A 50 -12.39 4.36 -8.47
N VAL A 51 -12.33 4.60 -7.15
CA VAL A 51 -12.70 3.63 -6.13
C VAL A 51 -14.06 3.99 -5.56
N LEU A 52 -15.01 3.07 -5.72
CA LEU A 52 -16.35 3.21 -5.18
C LEU A 52 -16.39 2.86 -3.68
N GLU A 53 -15.74 1.75 -3.33
CA GLU A 53 -15.70 1.25 -1.95
C GLU A 53 -14.44 0.39 -1.71
N VAL A 54 -13.97 0.39 -0.47
CA VAL A 54 -12.92 -0.52 0.00
C VAL A 54 -13.60 -1.69 0.71
N ASN A 55 -13.42 -2.90 0.20
CA ASN A 55 -14.10 -4.09 0.68
C ASN A 55 -13.33 -4.81 1.80
N ARG A 56 -12.00 -4.90 1.67
CA ARG A 56 -11.15 -5.63 2.61
C ARG A 56 -9.74 -5.04 2.64
N ILE A 57 -9.15 -4.99 3.81
CA ILE A 57 -7.74 -4.66 4.04
C ILE A 57 -7.17 -5.78 4.89
N GLU A 58 -6.10 -6.40 4.43
CA GLU A 58 -5.36 -7.44 5.13
C GLU A 58 -3.91 -7.00 5.24
N GLU A 59 -3.37 -7.02 6.45
CA GLU A 59 -1.94 -6.99 6.66
C GLU A 59 -1.35 -8.31 6.15
N PHE A 60 -0.28 -8.22 5.37
CA PHE A 60 0.37 -9.39 4.81
C PHE A 60 1.65 -9.71 5.57
N GLU A 61 2.69 -8.89 5.39
CA GLU A 61 4.00 -9.05 6.01
C GLU A 61 4.73 -7.71 6.10
N ASP A 62 5.73 -7.66 6.99
CA ASP A 62 6.76 -6.64 7.01
C ASP A 62 7.82 -6.92 5.94
N GLY A 63 8.44 -5.86 5.43
CA GLY A 63 9.48 -5.97 4.41
C GLY A 63 10.51 -4.85 4.49
N LEU A 64 11.54 -4.96 3.66
CA LEU A 64 12.59 -3.95 3.53
C LEU A 64 12.53 -3.30 2.14
N LEU A 65 12.46 -1.97 2.11
CA LEU A 65 12.54 -1.17 0.88
C LEU A 65 13.94 -0.59 0.73
N LEU A 66 14.53 -0.70 -0.45
CA LEU A 66 15.80 -0.05 -0.76
C LEU A 66 15.61 1.48 -0.77
N LYS A 67 16.48 2.22 -0.08
CA LYS A 67 16.40 3.69 -0.06
C LYS A 67 16.68 4.25 -1.46
N LYS A 68 15.88 5.23 -1.87
CA LYS A 68 15.87 5.79 -3.24
C LYS A 68 17.21 6.40 -3.67
N GLU A 69 17.99 6.86 -2.70
CA GLU A 69 19.35 7.40 -2.84
C GLU A 69 20.32 6.41 -3.52
N PHE A 70 19.98 5.11 -3.50
CA PHE A 70 20.76 4.03 -4.10
C PHE A 70 20.14 3.42 -5.37
N LEU A 71 19.03 3.99 -5.87
CA LEU A 71 18.36 3.54 -7.12
C LEU A 71 18.74 4.37 -8.35
N THR A 72 19.37 5.53 -8.15
CA THR A 72 19.94 6.36 -9.22
C THR A 72 21.45 6.38 -9.05
N SER A 73 22.11 5.33 -9.50
CA SER A 73 23.57 5.19 -9.60
C SER A 73 23.93 4.77 -11.02
#